data_AF-A0A662PZV1-F1
#
_entry.id   AF-A0A662PZV1-F1
#
_cell.length_a   1.000
_cell.length_b   1.000
_cell.length_c   1.000
_cell.angle_alpha   90.00
_cell.angle_beta   90.00
_cell.angle_gamma   90.00
#
_symmetry.space_group_name_H-M   'P 1'
#
loop_
_entity.id
_entity.type
_entity.pdbx_description
1 polymer ?
#
loop_
_entity_poly.entity_id
_entity_poly.type
_entity_poly.pdbx_seq_one_letter_code
_entity_poly.pdbx_strand_id
1 'polypeptide(L)'
;LVLIAVKYISDAVGDPSIFKNYLIAVILSIVGVVVISFAGFAAYLALIPSMAGGPERLLNIFSLSVIGVFVVVWILLIISAIFIRKSFDSIASAVGVKMFSTAALLYLIGAILIIAFGIGGIISLIALILQIIAFFQLPAEGATA
;
A
#
# COMPACT_ATOMS: atom_id res chain seq x y z
N LEU A 1 -11.74 7.21 3.34
CA LEU A 1 -11.62 8.69 3.40
C LEU A 1 -10.72 9.23 2.29
N VAL A 2 -9.46 8.78 2.19
CA VAL A 2 -8.53 9.23 1.13
C VAL A 2 -9.07 9.01 -0.29
N LEU A 3 -9.73 7.88 -0.56
CA LEU A 3 -10.34 7.59 -1.87
C LEU A 3 -11.34 8.68 -2.32
N ILE A 4 -12.12 9.22 -1.38
CA ILE A 4 -13.10 10.29 -1.66
C ILE A 4 -12.34 11.59 -1.97
N ALA A 5 -11.33 11.94 -1.17
CA ALA A 5 -10.51 13.14 -1.41
C ALA A 5 -9.80 13.08 -2.78
N VAL A 6 -9.20 11.95 -3.13
CA VAL A 6 -8.57 11.75 -4.44
C VAL A 6 -9.59 11.85 -5.58
N LYS A 7 -10.83 11.40 -5.37
CA LYS A 7 -11.92 11.58 -6.34
C LYS A 7 -12.24 13.07 -6.54
N TYR A 8 -12.43 13.82 -5.46
CA TYR A 8 -12.69 15.27 -5.55
C TYR A 8 -11.56 16.01 -6.28
N ILE A 9 -10.29 15.69 -5.98
CA ILE A 9 -9.15 16.28 -6.69
C ILE A 9 -9.16 15.91 -8.18
N SER A 10 -9.44 14.65 -8.51
CA SER A 10 -9.55 14.17 -9.89
C SER A 10 -10.63 14.91 -10.67
N ASP A 11 -11.78 15.14 -10.04
CA ASP A 11 -12.92 15.88 -10.63
C ASP A 11 -12.59 17.39 -10.77
N ALA A 12 -11.96 18.00 -9.74
CA ALA A 12 -11.57 19.42 -9.76
C ALA A 12 -10.48 19.75 -10.79
N VAL A 13 -9.53 18.84 -10.98
CA VAL A 13 -8.44 18.98 -11.95
C VAL A 13 -8.86 18.56 -13.37
N GLY A 14 -9.96 17.81 -13.50
CA GLY A 14 -10.43 17.28 -14.79
C GLY A 14 -9.57 16.14 -15.35
N ASP A 15 -8.76 15.48 -14.51
CA ASP A 15 -7.97 14.30 -14.90
C ASP A 15 -8.50 13.03 -14.20
N PRO A 16 -9.31 12.20 -14.90
CA PRO A 16 -9.89 10.98 -14.33
C PRO A 16 -8.85 9.88 -14.05
N SER A 17 -7.64 10.00 -14.62
CA SER A 17 -6.58 9.01 -14.41
C SER A 17 -6.06 9.01 -12.97
N ILE A 18 -6.15 10.15 -12.27
CA ILE A 18 -5.79 10.30 -10.85
C ILE A 18 -6.60 9.32 -9.99
N PHE A 19 -7.93 9.39 -10.09
CA PHE A 19 -8.81 8.51 -9.34
C PHE A 19 -8.70 7.06 -9.80
N LYS A 20 -8.65 6.81 -11.11
CA LYS A 20 -8.56 5.45 -11.66
C LYS A 20 -7.31 4.71 -11.18
N ASN A 21 -6.14 5.35 -11.23
CA ASN A 21 -4.89 4.76 -10.74
C ASN A 21 -4.97 4.47 -9.23
N TYR A 22 -5.47 5.43 -8.44
CA TYR A 22 -5.61 5.24 -6.99
C TYR A 22 -6.61 4.13 -6.64
N LEU A 23 -7.73 4.05 -7.35
CA LEU A 23 -8.73 3.01 -7.16
C LEU A 23 -8.16 1.62 -7.46
N ILE A 24 -7.38 1.48 -8.54
CA ILE A 24 -6.68 0.22 -8.86
C ILE A 24 -5.76 -0.17 -7.70
N ALA A 25 -4.99 0.77 -7.15
CA ALA A 25 -4.14 0.50 -6.01
C ALA A 25 -4.91 0.02 -4.77
N VAL A 26 -6.05 0.65 -4.47
CA VAL A 26 -6.92 0.26 -3.35
C VAL A 26 -7.51 -1.13 -3.56
N ILE A 27 -7.94 -1.46 -4.78
CA ILE A 27 -8.43 -2.81 -5.09
C ILE A 27 -7.30 -3.84 -4.91
N LEU A 28 -6.11 -3.56 -5.43
CA LEU A 28 -4.95 -4.45 -5.29
C LEU A 28 -4.54 -4.66 -3.83
N SER A 29 -4.58 -3.62 -3.01
CA SER A 29 -4.24 -3.73 -1.58
C SER A 29 -5.28 -4.54 -0.82
N ILE A 30 -6.58 -4.36 -1.11
CA ILE A 30 -7.65 -5.19 -0.52
C ILE A 30 -7.45 -6.66 -0.90
N VAL A 31 -7.20 -6.96 -2.18
CA VAL A 31 -6.93 -8.33 -2.64
C VAL A 31 -5.71 -8.91 -1.91
N GLY A 32 -4.63 -8.15 -1.79
CA GLY A 32 -3.44 -8.55 -1.04
C GLY A 32 -3.72 -8.87 0.43
N VAL A 33 -4.50 -8.01 1.11
CA VAL A 33 -4.90 -8.20 2.51
C VAL A 33 -5.78 -9.44 2.68
N VAL A 34 -6.70 -9.70 1.75
CA VAL A 34 -7.55 -10.89 1.78
C VAL A 34 -6.69 -12.15 1.62
N VAL A 35 -5.82 -12.19 0.60
CA VAL A 35 -4.94 -13.34 0.33
C VAL A 35 -4.01 -13.63 1.52
N ILE A 36 -3.37 -12.59 2.08
CA ILE A 36 -2.45 -12.80 3.21
C ILE A 36 -3.20 -13.18 4.49
N SER A 37 -4.43 -12.73 4.69
CA SER A 37 -5.26 -13.13 5.83
C SER A 37 -5.62 -14.61 5.76
N PHE A 38 -6.04 -15.10 4.59
CA PHE A 38 -6.31 -16.53 4.39
C PHE A 38 -5.04 -17.37 4.51
N ALA A 39 -3.93 -16.93 3.91
CA ALA A 39 -2.66 -17.63 3.99
C ALA A 39 -2.13 -17.69 5.44
N GLY A 40 -2.19 -16.56 6.16
CA GLY A 40 -1.80 -16.46 7.56
C GLY A 40 -2.70 -17.30 8.47
N PHE A 41 -4.01 -17.32 8.22
CA PHE A 41 -4.93 -18.18 8.96
C PHE A 41 -4.67 -19.68 8.71
N ALA A 42 -4.44 -20.07 7.46
CA ALA A 42 -4.07 -21.45 7.14
C ALA A 42 -2.75 -21.86 7.80
N ALA A 43 -1.74 -20.99 7.77
CA ALA A 43 -0.47 -21.22 8.47
C ALA A 43 -0.66 -21.32 10.00
N TYR A 44 -1.53 -20.48 10.57
CA TYR A 44 -1.88 -20.55 11.99
C TYR A 44 -2.58 -21.86 12.37
N LEU A 45 -3.52 -22.34 11.57
CA LEU A 45 -4.16 -23.64 11.83
C LEU A 45 -3.18 -24.81 11.68
N ALA A 46 -2.22 -24.71 10.74
CA ALA A 46 -1.17 -25.71 10.57
C ALA A 46 -0.20 -25.78 11.76
N LEU A 47 -0.07 -24.69 12.54
CA LEU A 47 0.75 -24.69 13.76
C LEU A 47 0.19 -25.64 14.83
N ILE A 48 -1.13 -25.79 14.95
CA ILE A 48 -1.78 -26.54 16.05
C ILE A 48 -1.38 -28.03 16.05
N PRO A 49 -1.52 -28.81 14.95
CA PRO A 49 -1.04 -30.20 14.92
C PRO A 49 0.49 -30.32 14.88
N SER A 50 1.20 -29.27 14.47
CA SER A 50 2.67 -29.28 14.38
C SER A 50 3.37 -29.06 15.72
N MET A 51 2.66 -28.64 16.77
CA MET A 51 3.20 -28.64 18.14
C MET A 51 3.20 -30.03 18.79
N ALA A 52 2.37 -30.95 18.27
CA ALA A 52 2.31 -32.35 18.74
C ALA A 52 3.24 -33.29 17.96
N GLY A 53 3.67 -32.90 16.75
CA GLY A 53 4.65 -33.64 15.95
C GLY A 53 6.00 -32.93 16.00
N GLY A 54 7.10 -33.67 16.14
CA GLY A 54 8.45 -33.12 16.36
C GLY A 54 8.96 -32.09 15.31
N PRO A 55 10.23 -31.65 15.43
CA PRO A 55 10.81 -30.49 14.72
C PRO A 55 10.59 -30.47 13.20
N GLU A 56 10.54 -31.65 12.57
CA GLU A 56 10.25 -31.88 11.15
C GLU A 56 8.96 -31.17 10.68
N ARG A 57 7.89 -31.16 11.50
CA ARG A 57 6.61 -30.55 11.14
C ARG A 57 6.62 -29.03 11.25
N LEU A 58 7.42 -28.48 12.17
CA LEU A 58 7.60 -27.02 12.30
C LEU A 58 8.32 -26.44 11.08
N LEU A 59 9.31 -27.17 10.54
CA LEU A 59 10.01 -26.75 9.32
C LEU A 59 9.11 -26.78 8.07
N ASN A 60 8.10 -27.64 8.06
CA ASN A 60 7.17 -27.78 6.93
C ASN A 60 6.20 -26.58 6.78
N ILE A 61 6.09 -25.73 7.81
CA ILE A 61 5.29 -24.48 7.77
C ILE A 61 5.94 -23.45 6.84
N PHE A 62 7.27 -23.48 6.70
CA PHE A 62 8.02 -22.71 5.72
C PHE A 62 8.15 -23.43 4.37
N SER A 63 7.15 -24.24 4.01
CA SER A 63 7.11 -24.91 2.72
C SER A 63 7.18 -23.89 1.57
N LEU A 64 7.73 -24.34 0.44
CA LEU A 64 7.91 -23.54 -0.77
C LEU A 64 6.58 -22.90 -1.24
N SER A 65 5.45 -23.58 -0.99
CA SER A 65 4.10 -23.08 -1.26
C SER A 65 3.74 -21.84 -0.45
N VAL A 66 4.05 -21.83 0.85
CA VAL A 66 3.73 -20.69 1.73
C VAL A 66 4.58 -19.49 1.33
N ILE A 67 5.89 -19.70 1.12
CA ILE A 67 6.81 -18.67 0.64
C ILE A 67 6.33 -18.10 -0.71
N GLY A 68 5.89 -18.95 -1.63
CA GLY A 68 5.34 -18.53 -2.92
C GLY A 68 4.16 -17.56 -2.79
N VAL A 69 3.21 -17.82 -1.88
CA VAL A 69 2.07 -16.92 -1.62
C VAL A 69 2.54 -15.57 -1.09
N PHE A 70 3.48 -15.55 -0.14
CA PHE A 70 4.03 -14.29 0.38
C PHE A 70 4.72 -13.46 -0.70
N VAL A 71 5.49 -14.11 -1.60
CA VAL A 71 6.15 -13.43 -2.72
C VAL A 71 5.13 -12.84 -3.70
N VAL A 72 4.06 -13.58 -4.02
CA VAL A 72 2.98 -13.07 -4.90
C VAL A 72 2.30 -11.86 -4.28
N VAL A 73 1.94 -11.92 -2.99
CA VAL A 73 1.35 -10.78 -2.29
C VAL A 73 2.32 -9.59 -2.25
N TRP A 74 3.60 -9.82 -2.00
CA TRP A 74 4.61 -8.77 -1.99
C TRP A 74 4.72 -8.06 -3.35
N ILE A 75 4.73 -8.80 -4.45
CA ILE A 75 4.71 -8.22 -5.81
C ILE A 75 3.43 -7.40 -6.03
N LEU A 76 2.27 -7.91 -5.61
CA LEU A 76 0.99 -7.17 -5.71
C LEU A 76 1.03 -5.85 -4.93
N LEU A 77 1.65 -5.83 -3.74
CA LEU A 77 1.83 -4.61 -2.94
C LEU A 77 2.74 -3.60 -3.64
N ILE A 78 3.82 -4.05 -4.28
CA ILE A 78 4.68 -3.17 -5.08
C ILE A 78 3.90 -2.57 -6.25
N ILE A 79 3.13 -3.38 -6.98
CA ILE A 79 2.30 -2.90 -8.09
C ILE A 79 1.28 -1.87 -7.57
N SER A 80 0.61 -2.14 -6.45
CA SER A 80 -0.31 -1.19 -5.80
C SER A 80 0.39 0.14 -5.47
N ALA A 81 1.59 0.09 -4.90
CA ALA A 81 2.37 1.29 -4.58
C ALA A 81 2.78 2.09 -5.82
N ILE A 82 3.06 1.43 -6.96
CA ILE A 82 3.33 2.11 -8.24
C ILE A 82 2.10 2.89 -8.71
N PHE A 83 0.90 2.32 -8.58
CA PHE A 83 -0.34 3.01 -8.94
C PHE A 83 -0.65 4.19 -8.01
N ILE A 84 -0.36 4.08 -6.71
CA ILE A 84 -0.43 5.22 -5.76
C ILE A 84 0.53 6.32 -6.22
N ARG A 85 1.78 5.97 -6.51
CA ARG A 85 2.79 6.92 -6.99
C ARG A 85 2.33 7.65 -8.24
N LYS A 86 1.80 6.93 -9.22
CA LYS A 86 1.27 7.54 -10.45
C LYS A 86 0.14 8.53 -10.18
N SER A 87 -0.80 8.17 -9.31
CA SER A 87 -1.90 9.06 -8.91
C SER A 87 -1.40 10.31 -8.18
N PHE A 88 -0.47 10.14 -7.24
CA PHE A 88 0.02 11.21 -6.37
C PHE A 88 1.00 12.14 -7.07
N ASP A 89 1.79 11.63 -8.02
CA ASP A 89 2.62 12.44 -8.90
C ASP A 89 1.73 13.35 -9.78
N SER A 90 0.63 12.81 -10.34
CA SER A 90 -0.35 13.62 -11.08
C SER A 90 -1.00 14.70 -10.21
N ILE A 91 -1.39 14.37 -8.96
CA ILE A 91 -1.92 15.36 -7.99
C ILE A 91 -0.87 16.45 -7.70
N ALA A 92 0.39 16.06 -7.45
CA ALA A 92 1.48 16.98 -7.16
C ALA A 92 1.70 17.98 -8.31
N SER A 93 1.64 17.50 -9.55
CA SER A 93 1.77 18.34 -10.75
C SER A 93 0.57 19.25 -10.96
N ALA A 94 -0.65 18.77 -10.65
CA ALA A 94 -1.87 19.53 -10.86
C ALA A 94 -2.08 20.65 -9.82
N VAL A 95 -1.80 20.37 -8.54
CA VAL A 95 -2.04 21.32 -7.44
C VAL A 95 -0.77 22.06 -7.01
N GLY A 96 0.40 21.71 -7.57
CA GLY A 96 1.68 22.35 -7.25
C GLY A 96 2.28 21.95 -5.90
N VAL A 97 1.71 20.96 -5.21
CA VAL A 97 2.16 20.49 -3.90
C VAL A 97 3.08 19.27 -4.05
N LYS A 98 4.40 19.51 -4.09
CA LYS A 98 5.42 18.44 -4.28
C LYS A 98 5.39 17.35 -3.21
N MET A 99 4.86 17.65 -2.03
CA MET A 99 4.80 16.73 -0.89
C MET A 99 4.01 15.45 -1.19
N PHE A 100 3.02 15.50 -2.10
CA PHE A 100 2.31 14.31 -2.59
C PHE A 100 3.25 13.33 -3.29
N SER A 101 4.13 13.83 -4.17
CA SER A 101 5.11 13.01 -4.88
C SER A 101 6.13 12.41 -3.92
N THR A 102 6.65 13.21 -2.99
CA THR A 102 7.60 12.73 -1.96
C THR A 102 6.98 11.64 -1.08
N ALA A 103 5.74 11.84 -0.61
CA ALA A 103 5.02 10.84 0.17
C ALA A 103 4.85 9.53 -0.60
N ALA A 104 4.41 9.60 -1.87
CA ALA A 104 4.16 8.41 -2.64
C ALA A 104 5.45 7.67 -3.05
N LEU A 105 6.54 8.39 -3.26
CA LEU A 105 7.86 7.81 -3.46
C LEU A 105 8.33 7.04 -2.21
N LEU A 106 8.22 7.65 -1.02
CA LEU A 106 8.56 6.95 0.23
C LEU A 106 7.66 5.73 0.44
N TYR A 107 6.36 5.83 0.12
CA TYR A 107 5.46 4.69 0.21
C TYR A 107 5.90 3.53 -0.70
N LEU A 108 6.32 3.82 -1.92
CA LEU A 108 6.87 2.82 -2.86
C LEU A 108 8.15 2.18 -2.31
N ILE A 109 9.10 2.98 -1.80
CA ILE A 109 10.31 2.46 -1.17
C ILE A 109 9.95 1.58 0.04
N GLY A 110 8.99 2.02 0.84
CA GLY A 110 8.48 1.27 1.98
C GLY A 110 7.89 -0.09 1.59
N ALA A 111 7.10 -0.14 0.51
CA ALA A 111 6.53 -1.38 -0.01
C ALA A 111 7.62 -2.36 -0.50
N ILE A 112 8.67 -1.85 -1.16
CA ILE A 112 9.81 -2.67 -1.63
C ILE A 112 10.61 -3.20 -0.42
N LEU A 113 10.87 -2.36 0.57
CA LEU A 113 11.69 -2.70 1.74
C LEU A 113 10.92 -3.37 2.88
N ILE A 114 9.65 -3.74 2.71
CA ILE A 114 8.85 -4.34 3.77
C ILE A 114 9.42 -5.67 4.27
N ILE A 115 10.09 -6.41 3.37
CA ILE A 115 10.77 -7.68 3.66
C ILE A 115 12.10 -7.51 4.44
N ALA A 116 12.66 -6.29 4.47
CA ALA A 116 13.93 -6.00 5.11
C ALA A 116 13.73 -5.69 6.60
N PHE A 117 13.46 -6.72 7.41
CA PHE A 117 13.33 -6.62 8.88
C PHE A 117 12.35 -5.53 9.36
N GLY A 118 11.27 -5.29 8.61
CA GLY A 118 10.26 -4.30 8.97
C GLY A 118 10.64 -2.83 8.71
N ILE A 119 11.83 -2.55 8.14
CA ILE A 119 12.28 -1.19 7.80
C ILE A 119 11.28 -0.52 6.85
N GLY A 120 10.77 -1.26 5.85
CA GLY A 120 9.78 -0.74 4.93
C GLY A 120 8.48 -0.27 5.60
N GLY A 121 8.12 -0.86 6.75
CA GLY A 121 6.97 -0.43 7.55
C GLY A 121 7.17 0.98 8.11
N ILE A 122 8.35 1.24 8.70
CA ILE A 122 8.70 2.56 9.23
C ILE A 122 8.70 3.61 8.11
N ILE A 123 9.29 3.29 6.96
CA ILE A 123 9.30 4.19 5.81
C ILE A 123 7.87 4.48 5.32
N SER A 124 7.01 3.46 5.29
CA SER A 124 5.59 3.63 4.91
C SER A 124 4.82 4.50 5.91
N LEU A 125 5.14 4.42 7.21
CA LEU A 125 4.56 5.32 8.22
C LEU A 125 4.98 6.77 7.99
N ILE A 126 6.26 7.02 7.69
CA ILE A 126 6.74 8.36 7.35
C ILE A 126 6.01 8.88 6.11
N ALA A 127 5.84 8.04 5.08
CA ALA A 127 5.10 8.38 3.88
C ALA A 127 3.64 8.81 4.18
N LEU A 128 2.95 8.09 5.07
CA LEU A 128 1.59 8.42 5.51
C LEU A 128 1.53 9.79 6.21
N ILE A 129 2.52 10.11 7.05
CA ILE A 129 2.60 11.42 7.70
C ILE A 129 2.79 12.52 6.66
N LEU A 130 3.73 12.35 5.71
CA LEU A 130 3.94 13.33 4.63
C LEU A 130 2.70 13.51 3.76
N GLN A 131 1.95 12.44 3.51
CA GLN A 131 0.69 12.49 2.78
C GLN A 131 -0.35 13.36 3.50
N ILE A 132 -0.49 13.22 4.82
CA ILE A 132 -1.40 14.05 5.62
C ILE A 132 -0.99 15.53 5.50
N ILE A 133 0.31 15.82 5.64
CA ILE A 133 0.84 17.18 5.48
C ILE A 133 0.55 17.73 4.07
N ALA A 134 0.68 16.90 3.03
CA ALA A 134 0.39 17.29 1.65
C ALA A 134 -1.09 17.68 1.46
N PHE A 135 -2.02 16.93 2.06
CA PHE A 135 -3.45 17.28 2.02
C PHE A 135 -3.76 18.59 2.74
N PHE A 136 -3.07 18.91 3.84
CA PHE A 136 -3.23 20.19 4.52
C PHE A 136 -2.59 21.38 3.79
N GLN A 137 -1.69 21.13 2.85
CA GLN A 137 -1.10 22.15 1.98
C GLN A 137 -1.99 22.48 0.77
N LEU A 138 -3.07 21.72 0.53
CA LEU A 138 -4.03 22.06 -0.50
C LEU A 138 -4.67 23.41 -0.16
N PRO A 139 -4.80 24.33 -1.14
CA PRO A 139 -5.55 25.55 -0.94
C PRO A 139 -6.97 25.20 -0.48
N ALA A 140 -7.42 25.79 0.63
CA ALA A 140 -8.81 25.69 1.03
C ALA A 140 -9.67 26.35 -0.05
N GLU A 141 -10.47 25.58 -0.78
CA GLU A 141 -11.49 26.10 -1.67
C GLU A 141 -12.48 26.92 -0.83
N GLY A 142 -12.34 28.25 -0.87
CA GLY A 142 -13.21 29.20 -0.17
C GLY A 142 -12.61 30.56 0.23
N ALA A 143 -11.33 30.88 -0.02
CA ALA A 143 -10.76 32.19 0.35
C ALA A 143 -10.80 33.27 -0.75
N THR A 144 -11.46 33.01 -1.89
CA THR A 144 -11.72 34.02 -2.93
C THR A 144 -13.04 33.69 -3.65
N ALA A 145 -14.15 34.16 -3.10
CA ALA A 145 -15.38 34.47 -3.81
C ALA A 145 -16.03 35.66 -3.12
#